data_AF-A0A945CHC5-F1
#
_entry.id   AF-A0A945CHC5-F1
#
_cell.length_a   1.000
_cell.length_b   1.000
_cell.length_c   1.000
_cell.angle_alpha   90.00
_cell.angle_beta   90.00
_cell.angle_gamma   90.00
#
_symmetry.space_group_name_H-M   'P 1'
#
loop_
_entity.id
_entity.type
_entity.pdbx_description
1 polymer ?
#
loop_
_entity_poly.entity_id
_entity_poly.type
_entity_poly.pdbx_seq_one_letter_code
_entity_poly.pdbx_strand_id
1 'polypeptide(L)'
;MGVRILYNSDTWDAGTITSSSETGDLVDDNVVNDLVAKPWRATGDAAEWIKFDLGGATDITCIGLFGGNWTSAATITLEGHATDSFGSPTYSQVLTVETDEDSVVMGNIVLFLSEQFRWWRITFADGANPDGYIEVGRIKAGEFYEPARSYSEGWNFIPVDPSEGDEKPGVVAIWRTRAQFRQVAVRFRFMTETQFKKFWTIYRKVGRRVPIILALKPTAEPTLYSIYCTFRGQLPLANQLVDWYQATHLVFEEKVE
;
A
#
# COMPACT_ATOMS: atom_id res chain seq x y z
N MET A 1 -18.38 6.79 -6.63
CA MET A 1 -17.01 6.25 -6.57
C MET A 1 -16.92 5.34 -5.36
N GLY A 2 -16.53 4.08 -5.57
CA GLY A 2 -16.38 3.07 -4.51
C GLY A 2 -15.01 3.13 -3.87
N VAL A 3 -14.94 2.98 -2.54
CA VAL A 3 -13.70 2.78 -1.80
C VAL A 3 -13.29 1.31 -1.86
N ARG A 4 -12.00 1.04 -1.98
CA ARG A 4 -11.46 -0.32 -1.93
C ARG A 4 -10.49 -0.46 -0.77
N ILE A 5 -10.57 -1.60 -0.07
CA ILE A 5 -9.77 -1.87 1.12
C ILE A 5 -9.09 -3.22 0.96
N LEU A 6 -7.77 -3.22 0.80
CA LEU A 6 -6.97 -4.45 0.88
C LEU A 6 -6.58 -4.69 2.34
N TYR A 7 -7.24 -5.65 2.97
CA TYR A 7 -7.00 -6.00 4.38
C TYR A 7 -6.45 -7.42 4.55
N ASN A 8 -6.49 -8.24 3.51
CA ASN A 8 -6.08 -9.63 3.53
C ASN A 8 -4.91 -9.84 2.56
N SER A 9 -3.71 -9.99 3.12
CA SER A 9 -2.49 -10.32 2.38
C SER A 9 -1.81 -11.58 2.92
N ASP A 10 -2.48 -12.36 3.77
CA ASP A 10 -1.85 -13.47 4.50
C ASP A 10 -1.19 -14.49 3.54
N THR A 11 -1.83 -14.80 2.42
CA THR A 11 -1.28 -15.72 1.41
C THR A 11 -0.07 -15.13 0.69
N TRP A 12 -0.09 -13.82 0.42
CA TRP A 12 1.03 -13.11 -0.19
C TRP A 12 2.23 -13.05 0.76
N ASP A 13 1.98 -12.67 2.01
CA ASP A 13 2.99 -12.49 3.05
C ASP A 13 3.61 -13.83 3.51
N ALA A 14 2.91 -14.95 3.28
CA ALA A 14 3.41 -16.30 3.52
C ALA A 14 4.04 -16.96 2.28
N GLY A 15 4.04 -16.28 1.12
CA GLY A 15 4.65 -16.78 -0.11
C GLY A 15 6.16 -16.94 0.03
N THR A 16 6.75 -17.87 -0.72
CA THR A 16 8.22 -17.97 -0.80
C THR A 16 8.74 -16.88 -1.71
N ILE A 17 9.64 -16.05 -1.18
CA ILE A 17 10.20 -14.90 -1.87
C ILE A 17 11.57 -15.26 -2.44
N THR A 18 11.83 -14.81 -3.65
CA THR A 18 13.14 -14.92 -4.30
C THR A 18 13.40 -13.66 -5.12
N SER A 19 14.62 -13.18 -5.13
CA SER A 19 15.02 -11.99 -5.90
C SER A 19 16.15 -12.28 -6.89
N SER A 20 16.37 -11.33 -7.80
CA SER A 20 17.50 -11.33 -8.73
C SER A 20 18.84 -11.16 -8.00
N SER A 21 18.86 -10.25 -7.04
CA SER A 21 20.02 -9.91 -6.23
C SER A 21 19.59 -9.22 -4.94
N GLU A 22 20.46 -9.25 -3.94
CA GLU A 22 20.23 -8.60 -2.65
C GLU A 22 21.55 -8.11 -2.05
N THR A 23 21.48 -7.06 -1.24
CA THR A 23 22.65 -6.43 -0.61
C THR A 23 22.62 -6.57 0.90
N GLY A 24 23.56 -7.31 1.48
CA GLY A 24 23.77 -7.36 2.93
C GLY A 24 22.51 -7.76 3.71
N ASP A 25 22.11 -6.94 4.68
CA ASP A 25 20.92 -7.17 5.52
C ASP A 25 19.60 -6.71 4.87
N LEU A 26 19.66 -6.16 3.65
CA LEU A 26 18.52 -5.69 2.86
C LEU A 26 17.99 -6.78 1.93
N VAL A 27 17.66 -7.92 2.54
CA VAL A 27 17.21 -9.16 1.89
C VAL A 27 15.80 -9.06 1.32
N ASP A 28 15.47 -9.95 0.39
CA ASP A 28 14.15 -9.96 -0.27
C ASP A 28 12.97 -10.21 0.69
N ASP A 29 13.15 -10.98 1.76
CA ASP A 29 12.17 -11.17 2.84
C ASP A 29 11.72 -9.86 3.50
N ASN A 30 12.49 -8.77 3.36
CA ASN A 30 12.11 -7.48 3.93
C ASN A 30 10.86 -6.88 3.27
N VAL A 31 10.56 -7.23 2.01
CA VAL A 31 9.39 -6.65 1.29
C VAL A 31 8.04 -7.05 1.88
N VAL A 32 8.00 -8.06 2.75
CA VAL A 32 6.79 -8.43 3.51
C VAL A 32 6.76 -7.89 4.93
N ASN A 33 7.79 -7.16 5.35
CA ASN A 33 7.80 -6.49 6.64
C ASN A 33 6.73 -5.40 6.69
N ASP A 34 6.09 -5.23 7.84
CA ASP A 34 5.08 -4.18 8.00
C ASP A 34 5.71 -2.78 8.02
N LEU A 35 7.01 -2.66 8.35
CA LEU A 35 7.81 -1.44 8.32
C LEU A 35 8.29 -1.16 6.89
N VAL A 36 7.86 -0.03 6.33
CA VAL A 36 8.28 0.42 5.00
C VAL A 36 9.75 0.83 5.02
N ALA A 37 10.26 1.27 6.17
CA ALA A 37 11.66 1.67 6.35
C ALA A 37 12.65 0.50 6.35
N LYS A 38 12.20 -0.76 6.25
CA LYS A 38 13.07 -1.93 6.11
C LYS A 38 12.97 -2.45 4.67
N PRO A 39 13.74 -1.91 3.70
CA PRO A 39 13.60 -2.29 2.31
C PRO A 39 14.37 -3.56 1.95
N TRP A 40 13.96 -4.16 0.83
CA TRP A 40 14.85 -4.97 0.00
C TRP A 40 15.65 -4.03 -0.89
N ARG A 41 16.95 -4.33 -1.08
CA ARG A 41 17.83 -3.58 -1.98
C ARG A 41 18.55 -4.53 -2.93
N ALA A 42 18.33 -4.33 -4.22
CA ALA A 42 19.06 -5.01 -5.28
C ALA A 42 20.48 -4.46 -5.45
N THR A 43 21.35 -5.22 -6.11
CA THR A 43 22.75 -4.82 -6.36
C THR A 43 22.93 -3.95 -7.62
N GLY A 44 21.91 -3.87 -8.48
CA GLY A 44 21.90 -3.05 -9.68
C GLY A 44 20.53 -2.39 -9.90
N ASP A 45 20.33 -1.81 -11.08
CA ASP A 45 19.15 -1.01 -11.41
C ASP A 45 18.56 -1.27 -12.81
N ALA A 46 19.24 -2.04 -13.66
CA ALA A 46 18.86 -2.17 -15.06
C ALA A 46 17.71 -3.18 -15.30
N ALA A 47 17.63 -4.27 -14.54
CA ALA A 47 16.65 -5.34 -14.74
C ALA A 47 16.50 -6.24 -13.50
N GLU A 48 16.33 -5.64 -12.34
CA GLU A 48 16.19 -6.38 -11.08
C GLU A 48 14.78 -6.92 -10.95
N TRP A 49 14.61 -8.05 -10.28
CA TRP A 49 13.29 -8.65 -10.09
C TRP A 49 13.14 -9.26 -8.71
N ILE A 50 11.89 -9.29 -8.25
CA ILE A 50 11.49 -10.03 -7.07
C ILE A 50 10.27 -10.89 -7.41
N LYS A 51 10.23 -12.10 -6.88
CA LYS A 51 9.27 -13.14 -7.25
C LYS A 51 8.70 -13.78 -6.01
N PHE A 52 7.41 -14.09 -6.08
CA PHE A 52 6.62 -14.71 -5.03
C PHE A 52 6.04 -16.03 -5.55
N ASP A 53 6.27 -17.12 -4.83
CA ASP A 53 5.55 -18.38 -4.97
C ASP A 53 4.50 -18.50 -3.86
N LEU A 54 3.22 -18.40 -4.22
CA LEU A 54 2.11 -18.48 -3.27
C LEU A 54 1.76 -19.93 -2.89
N GLY A 55 2.45 -20.94 -3.42
CA GLY A 55 2.19 -22.36 -3.19
C GLY A 55 0.95 -22.90 -3.91
N GLY A 56 0.05 -22.03 -4.35
CA GLY A 56 -1.15 -22.35 -5.13
C GLY A 56 -1.70 -21.13 -5.86
N ALA A 57 -2.56 -21.36 -6.84
CA ALA A 57 -3.21 -20.28 -7.59
C ALA A 57 -4.09 -19.47 -6.65
N THR A 58 -3.83 -18.17 -6.55
CA THR A 58 -4.50 -17.26 -5.62
C THR A 58 -5.04 -16.06 -6.39
N ASP A 59 -6.26 -15.64 -6.04
CA ASP A 59 -6.88 -14.45 -6.60
C ASP A 59 -6.19 -13.19 -6.07
N ILE A 60 -5.65 -12.38 -6.97
CA ILE A 60 -5.09 -11.07 -6.67
C ILE A 60 -5.90 -10.02 -7.40
N THR A 61 -6.41 -9.07 -6.62
CA THR A 61 -7.24 -7.99 -7.13
C THR A 61 -6.68 -6.60 -6.84
N CYS A 62 -5.70 -6.52 -5.94
CA CYS A 62 -4.97 -5.31 -5.62
C CYS A 62 -3.53 -5.66 -5.27
N ILE A 63 -2.59 -4.84 -5.75
CA ILE A 63 -1.20 -4.85 -5.34
C ILE A 63 -0.74 -3.43 -5.06
N GLY A 64 0.00 -3.26 -3.98
CA GLY A 64 0.65 -2.01 -3.61
C GLY A 64 2.12 -2.22 -3.36
N LEU A 65 2.94 -1.32 -3.92
CA LEU A 65 4.36 -1.18 -3.64
C LEU A 65 4.55 0.14 -2.89
N PHE A 66 5.35 0.13 -1.83
CA PHE A 66 5.60 1.30 -0.99
C PHE A 66 7.09 1.43 -0.68
N GLY A 67 7.58 2.68 -0.65
CA GLY A 67 8.98 2.97 -0.30
C GLY A 67 9.97 2.63 -1.42
N GLY A 68 9.62 2.94 -2.66
CA GLY A 68 10.49 2.80 -3.82
C GLY A 68 11.42 3.98 -4.06
N ASN A 69 12.62 3.71 -4.60
CA ASN A 69 13.60 4.74 -5.00
C ASN A 69 13.68 4.93 -6.54
N TRP A 70 12.66 4.51 -7.29
CA TRP A 70 12.65 4.57 -8.74
C TRP A 70 12.55 6.00 -9.29
N THR A 71 13.06 6.21 -10.50
CA THR A 71 12.94 7.47 -11.24
C THR A 71 11.68 7.51 -12.11
N SER A 72 11.39 8.68 -12.71
CA SER A 72 10.29 8.83 -13.67
C SER A 72 10.50 8.07 -14.98
N ALA A 73 11.73 7.60 -15.25
CA ALA A 73 12.06 6.77 -16.40
C ALA A 73 11.95 5.27 -16.10
N ALA A 74 11.72 4.88 -14.84
CA ALA A 74 11.63 3.50 -14.44
C ALA A 74 10.46 2.79 -15.11
N THR A 75 10.73 1.59 -15.62
CA THR A 75 9.72 0.67 -16.13
C THR A 75 9.57 -0.47 -15.14
N ILE A 76 8.45 -0.46 -14.40
CA ILE A 76 8.13 -1.51 -13.43
C ILE A 76 7.05 -2.39 -14.04
N THR A 77 7.30 -3.69 -14.13
CA THR A 77 6.37 -4.65 -14.77
C THR A 77 5.95 -5.70 -13.77
N LEU A 78 4.63 -5.87 -13.62
CA LEU A 78 4.02 -6.96 -12.87
C LEU A 78 3.70 -8.12 -13.82
N GLU A 79 4.15 -9.31 -13.47
CA GLU A 79 3.99 -10.51 -14.27
C GLU A 79 3.39 -11.64 -13.42
N GLY A 80 2.46 -12.39 -14.00
CA GLY A 80 1.76 -13.51 -13.36
C GLY A 80 1.83 -14.76 -14.22
N HIS A 81 2.05 -15.92 -13.59
CA HIS A 81 2.12 -17.20 -14.29
C HIS A 81 1.71 -18.40 -13.40
N ALA A 82 1.34 -19.51 -14.03
CA ALA A 82 0.96 -20.74 -13.33
C ALA A 82 2.19 -21.55 -12.86
N THR A 83 3.33 -21.41 -13.55
CA THR A 83 4.60 -22.10 -13.27
C THR A 83 5.74 -21.11 -13.14
N ASP A 84 6.88 -21.53 -12.60
CA ASP A 84 8.09 -20.72 -12.50
C ASP A 84 8.80 -20.56 -13.87
N SER A 85 8.21 -19.78 -14.76
CA SER A 85 8.75 -19.49 -16.09
C SER A 85 8.24 -18.13 -16.57
N PHE A 86 9.15 -17.18 -16.74
CA PHE A 86 8.83 -15.80 -17.06
C PHE A 86 9.48 -15.29 -18.36
N GLY A 87 9.85 -16.20 -19.27
CA GLY A 87 10.22 -15.82 -20.64
C GLY A 87 9.02 -15.37 -21.48
N SER A 88 7.83 -15.84 -21.13
CA SER A 88 6.54 -15.46 -21.73
C SER A 88 5.44 -15.63 -20.68
N PRO A 89 5.36 -14.76 -19.67
CA PRO A 89 4.35 -14.86 -18.62
C PRO A 89 2.93 -14.70 -19.20
N THR A 90 1.94 -15.29 -18.53
CA THR A 90 0.54 -15.31 -18.98
C THR A 90 -0.07 -13.93 -18.80
N TYR A 91 0.31 -13.28 -17.70
CA TYR A 91 -0.04 -11.92 -17.38
C TYR A 91 1.21 -11.06 -17.34
N SER A 92 1.16 -9.90 -17.98
CA SER A 92 2.21 -8.89 -17.93
C SER A 92 1.56 -7.52 -18.04
N GLN A 93 1.80 -6.67 -17.05
CA GLN A 93 1.32 -5.29 -17.03
C GLN A 93 2.42 -4.36 -16.54
N VAL A 94 2.68 -3.30 -17.30
CA VAL A 94 3.54 -2.20 -16.87
C VAL A 94 2.76 -1.35 -15.86
N LEU A 95 3.37 -1.11 -14.70
CA LEU A 95 2.89 -0.24 -13.65
C LEU A 95 3.26 1.21 -13.97
N THR A 96 2.30 2.12 -13.82
CA THR A 96 2.53 3.54 -14.03
C THR A 96 3.23 4.14 -12.81
N VAL A 97 4.42 4.70 -13.02
CA VAL A 97 5.10 5.55 -12.04
C VAL A 97 4.49 6.95 -12.14
N GLU A 98 3.76 7.36 -11.11
CA GLU A 98 3.14 8.69 -11.05
C GLU A 98 4.12 9.72 -10.47
N THR A 99 4.00 10.97 -10.93
CA THR A 99 4.66 12.13 -10.33
C THR A 99 3.61 13.04 -9.71
N ASP A 100 3.98 13.77 -8.67
CA ASP A 100 3.12 14.83 -8.13
C ASP A 100 3.11 16.08 -9.02
N GLU A 101 2.39 17.12 -8.58
CA GLU A 101 2.25 18.39 -9.30
C GLU A 101 3.59 19.15 -9.43
N ASP A 102 4.56 18.86 -8.56
CA ASP A 102 5.92 19.41 -8.58
C ASP A 102 6.91 18.51 -9.36
N SER A 103 6.40 17.49 -10.06
CA SER A 103 7.17 16.50 -10.82
C SER A 103 8.09 15.62 -9.96
N VAL A 104 7.81 15.50 -8.66
CA VAL A 104 8.49 14.56 -7.77
C VAL A 104 7.90 13.17 -7.98
N VAL A 105 8.77 12.18 -8.16
CA VAL A 105 8.38 10.79 -8.38
C VAL A 105 7.79 10.20 -7.10
N MET A 106 6.62 9.57 -7.22
CA MET A 106 6.02 8.87 -6.09
C MET A 106 6.69 7.50 -5.90
N GLY A 107 7.25 7.27 -4.71
CA GLY A 107 7.79 5.96 -4.31
C GLY A 107 6.72 4.92 -3.94
N ASN A 108 5.44 5.24 -4.15
CA ASN A 108 4.33 4.32 -3.91
C ASN A 108 3.62 4.05 -5.23
N ILE A 109 3.13 2.82 -5.43
CA ILE A 109 2.35 2.43 -6.61
C ILE A 109 1.23 1.52 -6.15
N VAL A 110 -0.01 1.79 -6.56
CA VAL A 110 -1.15 0.91 -6.28
C VAL A 110 -1.89 0.57 -7.58
N LEU A 111 -2.02 -0.73 -7.86
CA LEU A 111 -2.74 -1.24 -9.02
C LEU A 111 -3.91 -2.13 -8.58
N PHE A 112 -5.04 -1.96 -9.25
CA PHE A 112 -6.18 -2.87 -9.18
C PHE A 112 -6.23 -3.75 -10.42
N LEU A 113 -6.36 -5.05 -10.20
CA LEU A 113 -6.43 -6.08 -11.22
C LEU A 113 -7.48 -7.15 -10.83
N SER A 114 -7.57 -8.24 -11.57
CA SER A 114 -8.41 -9.38 -11.21
C SER A 114 -7.89 -10.64 -11.88
N GLU A 115 -6.82 -11.20 -11.33
CA GLU A 115 -6.08 -12.29 -11.94
C GLU A 115 -5.76 -13.38 -10.92
N GLN A 116 -5.68 -14.63 -11.38
CA GLN A 116 -5.46 -15.80 -10.53
C GLN A 116 -4.21 -16.55 -10.95
N PHE A 117 -3.12 -16.40 -10.20
CA PHE A 117 -1.86 -17.08 -10.48
C PHE A 117 -1.17 -17.53 -9.20
N ARG A 118 -0.29 -18.52 -9.34
CA ARG A 118 0.57 -19.01 -8.25
C ARG A 118 1.86 -18.20 -8.15
N TRP A 119 2.45 -17.91 -9.30
CA TRP A 119 3.74 -17.24 -9.39
C TRP A 119 3.53 -15.80 -9.83
N TRP A 120 4.11 -14.88 -9.08
CA TRP A 120 4.09 -13.46 -9.35
C TRP A 120 5.51 -12.93 -9.37
N ARG A 121 5.87 -12.16 -10.40
CA ARG A 121 7.17 -11.49 -10.48
C ARG A 121 6.95 -10.01 -10.72
N ILE A 122 7.76 -9.20 -10.08
CA ILE A 122 7.84 -7.77 -10.35
C ILE A 122 9.26 -7.51 -10.84
N THR A 123 9.37 -6.93 -12.03
CA THR A 123 10.65 -6.54 -12.63
C THR A 123 10.76 -5.02 -12.63
N PHE A 124 11.89 -4.53 -12.17
CA PHE A 124 12.26 -3.12 -12.08
C PHE A 124 13.39 -2.86 -13.07
N ALA A 125 13.12 -2.00 -14.05
CA ALA A 125 14.10 -1.56 -15.02
C ALA A 125 14.23 -0.03 -14.96
N ASP A 126 15.28 0.45 -14.31
CA ASP A 126 15.56 1.87 -14.08
C ASP A 126 17.07 2.14 -14.18
N GLY A 127 17.68 1.76 -15.30
CA GLY A 127 19.13 1.89 -15.51
C GLY A 127 19.66 3.34 -15.59
N ALA A 128 18.81 4.34 -15.36
CA ALA A 128 19.19 5.74 -15.25
C ALA A 128 19.11 6.24 -13.79
N ASN A 129 18.88 5.34 -12.83
CA ASN A 129 18.81 5.69 -11.41
C ASN A 129 20.18 6.19 -10.92
N PRO A 130 20.32 7.44 -10.45
CA PRO A 130 21.58 7.95 -9.94
C PRO A 130 22.14 7.18 -8.74
N ASP A 131 21.28 6.49 -8.00
CA ASP A 131 21.67 5.65 -6.85
C ASP A 131 22.39 4.38 -7.29
N GLY A 132 22.14 3.89 -8.51
CA GLY A 132 22.72 2.66 -9.06
C GLY A 132 22.17 1.36 -8.45
N TYR A 133 21.09 1.44 -7.68
CA TYR A 133 20.40 0.29 -7.09
C TYR A 133 18.89 0.54 -7.01
N ILE A 134 18.11 -0.54 -6.87
CA ILE A 134 16.67 -0.48 -6.64
C ILE A 134 16.33 -0.89 -5.21
N GLU A 135 15.44 -0.12 -4.59
CA GLU A 135 14.86 -0.41 -3.28
C GLU A 135 13.34 -0.45 -3.33
N VAL A 136 12.77 -1.31 -2.50
CA VAL A 136 11.35 -1.29 -2.18
C VAL A 136 11.14 -1.69 -0.72
N GLY A 137 10.34 -0.89 -0.01
CA GLY A 137 10.02 -1.10 1.40
C GLY A 137 9.04 -2.25 1.62
N ARG A 138 7.82 -2.09 1.10
CA ARG A 138 6.73 -3.05 1.32
C ARG A 138 5.97 -3.34 0.04
N ILE A 139 5.81 -4.62 -0.27
CA ILE A 139 4.93 -5.11 -1.33
C ILE A 139 3.79 -5.88 -0.67
N LYS A 140 2.56 -5.45 -0.93
CA LYS A 140 1.36 -6.06 -0.37
C LYS A 140 0.35 -6.32 -1.47
N ALA A 141 -0.08 -7.56 -1.62
CA ALA A 141 -1.09 -7.94 -2.60
C ALA A 141 -2.17 -8.86 -2.01
N GLY A 142 -3.33 -8.90 -2.66
CA GLY A 142 -4.39 -9.85 -2.34
C GLY A 142 -5.78 -9.39 -2.80
N GLU A 143 -6.80 -9.84 -2.08
CA GLU A 143 -8.19 -9.52 -2.36
C GLU A 143 -8.64 -8.23 -1.66
N PHE A 144 -9.12 -7.26 -2.44
CA PHE A 144 -9.75 -6.07 -1.88
C PHE A 144 -11.21 -6.33 -1.51
N TYR A 145 -11.68 -5.61 -0.50
CA TYR A 145 -13.10 -5.50 -0.20
C TYR A 145 -13.62 -4.15 -0.66
N GLU A 146 -14.66 -4.18 -1.50
CA GLU A 146 -15.41 -3.00 -1.93
C GLU A 146 -16.78 -2.98 -1.23
N PRO A 147 -17.03 -2.01 -0.33
CA PRO A 147 -18.31 -1.92 0.37
C PRO A 147 -19.46 -1.58 -0.59
N ALA A 148 -20.62 -2.22 -0.38
CA ALA A 148 -21.83 -1.97 -1.18
C ALA A 148 -22.30 -0.50 -1.15
N ARG A 149 -22.03 0.20 -0.04
CA ARG A 149 -22.24 1.66 0.07
C ARG A 149 -20.91 2.32 0.41
N SER A 150 -20.48 3.21 -0.48
CA SER A 150 -19.25 3.97 -0.32
C SER A 150 -19.37 5.04 0.78
N TYR A 151 -18.28 5.75 1.01
CA TYR A 151 -18.25 6.87 1.92
C TYR A 151 -19.17 8.01 1.46
N SER A 152 -19.70 8.78 2.42
CA SER A 152 -20.41 10.02 2.14
C SER A 152 -19.43 11.13 1.76
N GLU A 153 -19.86 12.06 0.92
CA GLU A 153 -19.09 13.24 0.49
C GLU A 153 -18.42 13.99 1.66
N GLY A 154 -17.20 14.50 1.43
CA GLY A 154 -16.42 15.26 2.42
C GLY A 154 -15.35 14.45 3.15
N TRP A 155 -14.43 13.82 2.42
CA TRP A 155 -13.17 13.29 2.96
C TRP A 155 -12.05 14.30 2.69
N ASN A 156 -11.05 14.31 3.57
CA ASN A 156 -9.86 15.13 3.43
C ASN A 156 -8.62 14.35 3.87
N PHE A 157 -7.53 14.47 3.12
CA PHE A 157 -6.21 14.13 3.62
C PHE A 157 -5.69 15.30 4.45
N ILE A 158 -5.25 14.99 5.66
CA ILE A 158 -4.62 15.94 6.57
C ILE A 158 -3.15 15.56 6.63
N PRO A 159 -2.23 16.37 6.08
CA PRO A 159 -0.81 16.18 6.34
C PRO A 159 -0.55 16.49 7.81
N VAL A 160 0.09 15.57 8.51
CA VAL A 160 0.49 15.71 9.91
C VAL A 160 2.01 15.74 9.97
N ASP A 161 2.55 16.80 10.54
CA ASP A 161 3.97 16.93 10.84
C ASP A 161 4.20 16.65 12.35
N PRO A 162 4.83 15.51 12.71
CA PRO A 162 5.12 15.19 14.10
C PRO A 162 6.46 15.77 14.59
N SER A 163 7.10 16.69 13.85
CA SER A 163 8.37 17.29 14.23
C SER A 163 8.27 18.04 15.57
N GLU A 164 9.28 17.88 16.41
CA GLU A 164 9.34 18.46 17.77
C GLU A 164 10.46 19.49 17.82
N GLY A 165 10.27 20.62 18.50
CA GLY A 165 11.30 21.64 18.61
C GLY A 165 11.07 22.62 19.74
N ASP A 166 12.14 23.31 20.11
CA ASP A 166 12.13 24.37 21.12
C ASP A 166 12.21 25.72 20.41
N GLU A 167 11.11 26.48 20.43
CA GLU A 167 11.10 27.84 19.92
C GLU A 167 11.58 28.82 21.00
N LYS A 168 12.56 29.67 20.64
CA LYS A 168 13.03 30.76 21.49
C LYS A 168 12.84 32.10 20.76
N PRO A 169 12.20 33.10 21.39
CA PRO A 169 12.03 34.42 20.77
C PRO A 169 13.38 35.03 20.36
N GLY A 170 13.51 35.40 19.08
CA GLY A 170 14.70 36.06 18.53
C GLY A 170 15.80 35.14 17.98
N VAL A 171 15.60 33.81 17.97
CA VAL A 171 16.54 32.83 17.38
C VAL A 171 15.78 31.88 16.45
N VAL A 172 16.46 31.38 15.41
CA VAL A 172 15.92 30.32 14.54
C VAL A 172 15.68 29.06 15.38
N ALA A 173 14.45 28.56 15.37
CA ALA A 173 14.07 27.36 16.09
C ALA A 173 14.82 26.13 15.54
N ILE A 174 15.26 25.27 16.46
CA ILE A 174 15.88 23.99 16.12
C ILE A 174 14.80 22.92 16.19
N TRP A 175 14.57 22.26 15.07
CA TRP A 175 13.58 21.20 14.95
C TRP A 175 14.26 19.83 14.86
N ARG A 176 13.68 18.85 15.56
CA ARG A 176 13.91 17.43 15.28
C ARG A 176 12.90 17.01 14.24
N THR A 177 13.34 17.04 12.98
CA THR A 177 12.51 16.65 11.83
C THR A 177 12.14 15.17 11.93
N ARG A 178 10.86 14.89 11.73
CA ARG A 178 10.31 13.53 11.61
C ARG A 178 9.59 13.40 10.27
N ALA A 179 9.38 12.17 9.80
CA ALA A 179 8.61 11.95 8.58
C ALA A 179 7.17 12.47 8.73
N GLN A 180 6.76 13.33 7.81
CA GLN A 180 5.36 13.75 7.69
C GLN A 180 4.53 12.58 7.15
N PHE A 181 3.27 12.48 7.56
CA PHE A 181 2.36 11.41 7.12
C PHE A 181 0.94 11.93 6.93
N ARG A 182 0.14 11.23 6.11
CA ARG A 182 -1.25 11.62 5.86
C ARG A 182 -2.21 10.90 6.82
N GLN A 183 -3.21 11.63 7.28
CA GLN A 183 -4.38 11.06 7.95
C GLN A 183 -5.63 11.28 7.10
N VAL A 184 -6.52 10.29 7.08
CA VAL A 184 -7.82 10.43 6.43
C VAL A 184 -8.93 10.01 7.36
N ALA A 185 -9.97 10.84 7.44
CA ALA A 185 -11.21 10.51 8.10
C ALA A 185 -12.28 10.23 7.04
N VAL A 186 -12.80 9.01 7.03
CA VAL A 186 -13.84 8.57 6.11
C VAL A 186 -15.13 8.34 6.89
N ARG A 187 -16.25 8.83 6.34
CA ARG A 187 -17.58 8.69 6.95
C ARG A 187 -18.44 7.79 6.08
N PHE A 188 -19.05 6.77 6.68
CA PHE A 188 -20.02 5.93 6.00
C PHE A 188 -21.42 6.26 6.51
N ARG A 189 -22.34 6.63 5.60
CA ARG A 189 -23.75 6.87 5.92
C ARG A 189 -24.59 5.69 5.45
N PHE A 190 -25.62 5.34 6.22
CA PHE A 190 -26.61 4.32 5.87
C PHE A 190 -26.00 2.96 5.50
N MET A 191 -25.04 2.47 6.29
CA MET A 191 -24.46 1.13 6.07
C MET A 191 -25.50 0.04 6.27
N THR A 192 -25.43 -1.02 5.45
CA THR A 192 -26.24 -2.22 5.66
C THR A 192 -25.67 -3.07 6.80
N GLU A 193 -26.50 -3.96 7.38
CA GLU A 193 -26.07 -4.90 8.42
C GLU A 193 -24.86 -5.74 7.99
N THR A 194 -24.94 -6.28 6.77
CA THR A 194 -23.91 -7.14 6.19
C THR A 194 -22.59 -6.38 6.04
N GLN A 195 -22.66 -5.12 5.58
CA GLN A 195 -21.49 -4.26 5.45
C GLN A 195 -20.86 -3.96 6.82
N PHE A 196 -21.67 -3.63 7.83
CA PHE A 196 -21.16 -3.36 9.17
C PHE A 196 -20.49 -4.61 9.78
N LYS A 197 -21.13 -5.78 9.67
CA LYS A 197 -20.54 -7.06 10.13
C LYS A 197 -19.22 -7.35 9.42
N LYS A 198 -19.12 -7.07 8.12
CA LYS A 198 -17.87 -7.25 7.37
C LYS A 198 -16.77 -6.29 7.84
N PHE A 199 -17.08 -5.02 8.08
CA PHE A 199 -16.13 -4.07 8.68
C PHE A 199 -15.67 -4.51 10.07
N TRP A 200 -16.60 -5.03 10.88
CA TRP A 200 -16.27 -5.59 12.19
C TRP A 200 -15.30 -6.78 12.09
N THR A 201 -15.52 -7.68 11.14
CA THR A 201 -14.61 -8.80 10.86
C THR A 201 -13.23 -8.31 10.40
N ILE A 202 -13.17 -7.29 9.53
CA ILE A 202 -11.92 -6.67 9.09
C ILE A 202 -11.18 -6.07 10.30
N TYR A 203 -11.87 -5.29 11.13
CA TYR A 203 -11.28 -4.69 12.33
C TYR A 203 -10.80 -5.74 13.34
N ARG A 204 -11.51 -6.87 13.50
CA ARG A 204 -11.04 -7.97 14.36
C ARG A 204 -9.79 -8.65 13.82
N LYS A 205 -9.65 -8.78 12.49
CA LYS A 205 -8.48 -9.42 11.87
C LYS A 205 -7.25 -8.52 11.96
N VAL A 206 -7.40 -7.26 11.60
CA VAL A 206 -6.30 -6.32 11.39
C VAL A 206 -6.02 -5.50 12.67
N GLY A 207 -7.08 -5.07 13.33
CA GLY A 207 -7.03 -4.17 14.47
C GLY A 207 -6.25 -2.90 14.16
N ARG A 208 -5.44 -2.45 15.13
CA ARG A 208 -4.45 -1.37 14.93
C ARG A 208 -3.07 -1.90 14.54
N ARG A 209 -2.92 -3.23 14.48
CA ARG A 209 -1.61 -3.89 14.44
C ARG A 209 -1.10 -4.06 13.03
N VAL A 210 -1.97 -4.50 12.12
CA VAL A 210 -1.59 -4.81 10.75
C VAL A 210 -1.95 -3.62 9.86
N PRO A 211 -1.05 -3.16 9.00
CA PRO A 211 -1.40 -2.12 8.03
C PRO A 211 -2.20 -2.69 6.84
N ILE A 212 -3.05 -1.85 6.26
CA ILE A 212 -3.94 -2.14 5.13
C ILE A 212 -3.71 -1.11 4.02
N ILE A 213 -4.14 -1.42 2.79
CA ILE A 213 -4.21 -0.41 1.72
C ILE A 213 -5.65 0.09 1.66
N LEU A 214 -5.81 1.39 1.82
CA LEU A 214 -7.09 2.08 1.64
C LEU A 214 -7.00 2.94 0.38
N ALA A 215 -7.86 2.68 -0.60
CA ALA A 215 -7.95 3.43 -1.85
C ALA A 215 -9.31 4.12 -1.97
N LEU A 216 -9.31 5.46 -1.94
CA LEU A 216 -10.55 6.26 -1.97
C LEU A 216 -11.08 6.43 -3.40
N LYS A 217 -10.18 6.61 -4.37
CA LYS A 217 -10.48 6.79 -5.79
C LYS A 217 -9.72 5.78 -6.65
N PRO A 218 -10.10 4.49 -6.60
CA PRO A 218 -9.34 3.42 -7.27
C PRO A 218 -9.36 3.48 -8.81
N THR A 219 -10.21 4.32 -9.42
CA THR A 219 -10.39 4.38 -10.89
C THR A 219 -9.87 5.65 -11.54
N ALA A 220 -9.53 6.68 -10.77
CA ALA A 220 -9.09 7.97 -11.34
C ALA A 220 -7.58 8.16 -11.16
N GLU A 221 -7.09 8.03 -9.93
CA GLU A 221 -5.68 8.19 -9.55
C GLU A 221 -5.43 7.25 -8.36
N PRO A 222 -5.28 5.93 -8.63
CA PRO A 222 -5.24 4.93 -7.57
C PRO A 222 -4.02 5.11 -6.67
N THR A 223 -2.87 5.53 -7.19
CA THR A 223 -1.66 5.70 -6.39
C THR A 223 -1.76 6.92 -5.47
N LEU A 224 -2.13 8.09 -5.99
CA LEU A 224 -2.25 9.31 -5.19
C LEU A 224 -3.26 9.21 -4.03
N TYR A 225 -4.45 8.65 -4.28
CA TYR A 225 -5.52 8.53 -3.28
C TYR A 225 -5.53 7.19 -2.54
N SER A 226 -4.45 6.41 -2.65
CA SER A 226 -4.23 5.24 -1.82
C SER A 226 -3.21 5.53 -0.73
N ILE A 227 -3.46 4.94 0.43
CA ILE A 227 -2.55 5.00 1.58
C ILE A 227 -2.33 3.61 2.16
N TYR A 228 -1.09 3.32 2.51
CA TYR A 228 -0.74 2.22 3.39
C TYR A 228 -0.94 2.69 4.83
N CYS A 229 -1.95 2.17 5.53
CA CYS A 229 -2.44 2.79 6.76
C CYS A 229 -2.90 1.78 7.81
N THR A 230 -3.06 2.25 9.04
CA THR A 230 -3.68 1.49 10.15
C THR A 230 -4.91 2.21 10.66
N PHE A 231 -5.81 1.49 11.33
CA PHE A 231 -6.95 2.11 12.00
C PHE A 231 -6.50 2.96 13.19
N ARG A 232 -6.87 4.24 13.17
CA ARG A 232 -6.67 5.18 14.28
C ARG A 232 -7.96 5.29 15.09
N GLY A 233 -8.13 4.38 16.06
CA GLY A 233 -9.30 4.38 16.93
C GLY A 233 -9.80 2.98 17.28
N GLN A 234 -10.82 2.92 18.15
CA GLN A 234 -11.61 1.70 18.37
C GLN A 234 -12.90 1.83 17.59
N LEU A 235 -13.32 0.76 16.92
CA LEU A 235 -14.63 0.69 16.29
C LEU A 235 -15.62 0.24 17.36
N PRO A 236 -16.56 1.10 17.83
CA PRO A 236 -17.54 0.68 18.82
C PRO A 236 -18.57 -0.25 18.18
N LEU A 237 -18.95 -1.31 18.89
CA LEU A 237 -20.08 -2.16 18.50
C LEU A 237 -21.37 -1.51 19.05
N ALA A 238 -22.04 -0.70 18.24
CA ALA A 238 -23.31 -0.08 18.61
C ALA A 238 -24.51 -0.88 18.07
N ASN A 239 -25.66 -0.76 18.76
CA ASN A 239 -26.91 -1.42 18.36
C ASN A 239 -27.46 -0.80 17.08
N GLN A 240 -27.61 -1.62 16.05
CA GLN A 240 -27.93 -1.22 14.68
C GLN A 240 -29.29 -0.51 14.53
N LEU A 241 -30.26 -0.73 15.42
CA LEU A 241 -31.57 -0.04 15.38
C LEU A 241 -31.52 1.43 15.81
N VAL A 242 -30.47 1.86 16.52
CA VAL A 242 -30.30 3.25 16.98
C VAL A 242 -29.43 4.07 16.00
N ASP A 243 -28.69 3.40 15.11
CA ASP A 243 -27.53 3.97 14.40
C ASP A 243 -27.66 4.09 12.88
N TRP A 244 -28.83 3.83 12.28
CA TRP A 244 -29.04 4.03 10.82
C TRP A 244 -28.75 5.46 10.35
N TYR A 245 -28.81 6.43 11.27
CA TYR A 245 -28.62 7.85 11.00
C TYR A 245 -27.28 8.40 11.47
N GLN A 246 -26.49 7.65 12.25
CA GLN A 246 -25.18 8.15 12.70
C GLN A 246 -24.10 7.73 11.69
N ALA A 247 -23.34 8.71 11.23
CA ALA A 247 -22.19 8.46 10.37
C ALA A 247 -21.12 7.75 11.20
N THR A 248 -20.73 6.52 10.84
CA THR A 248 -19.55 5.91 11.44
C THR A 248 -18.31 6.62 10.88
N HIS A 249 -17.54 7.22 11.78
CA HIS A 249 -16.30 7.92 11.45
C HIS A 249 -15.13 6.95 11.64
N LEU A 250 -14.46 6.60 10.56
CA LEU A 250 -13.22 5.82 10.60
C LEU A 250 -12.05 6.72 10.26
N VAL A 251 -11.05 6.76 11.14
CA VAL A 251 -9.83 7.50 10.92
C VAL A 251 -8.72 6.51 10.61
N PHE A 252 -7.96 6.78 9.55
CA PHE A 252 -6.83 6.00 9.12
C PHE A 252 -5.58 6.87 9.17
N GLU A 253 -4.47 6.24 9.57
CA GLU A 253 -3.17 6.89 9.67
C GLU A 253 -2.18 6.16 8.77
N GLU A 254 -1.60 6.89 7.82
CA GLU A 254 -0.57 6.41 6.92
C GLU A 254 0.70 5.98 7.68
N LYS A 255 1.33 4.92 7.19
CA LYS A 255 2.61 4.41 7.70
C LYS A 255 3.66 4.67 6.65
N VAL A 256 4.58 5.57 7.00
CA VAL A 256 5.70 6.03 6.18
C VAL A 256 7.04 5.43 6.64
N GLU A 257 7.07 4.86 7.85
CA GLU A 257 8.23 4.16 8.46
C GLU A 257 7.81 2.78 8.95
#